data_AF-A0A0A3YME5-F1
#
_entry.id   AF-A0A0A3YME5-F1
#
_cell.length_a   1.000
_cell.length_b   1.000
_cell.length_c   1.000
_cell.angle_alpha   90.00
_cell.angle_beta   90.00
_cell.angle_gamma   90.00
#
_symmetry.space_group_name_H-M   'P 1'
#
loop_
_entity.id
_entity.type
_entity.pdbx_description
1 polymer ?
#
loop_
_entity_poly.entity_id
_entity_poly.type
_entity_poly.pdbx_seq_one_letter_code
_entity_poly.pdbx_strand_id
1 'polypeptide(L)'
;MAHYSPGAGRAITDYFNSPAFHAPKESELLAAILTELMHRGRPATSKVIIATVIARLEGEMDEAMLQGYRNLLTQLLEDKED
;
A
#
# COMPACT_ATOMS: atom_id res chain seq x y z
N MET A 1 -10.19 25.43 -30.08
CA MET A 1 -9.69 24.07 -29.75
C MET A 1 -10.51 23.57 -28.57
N ALA A 2 -11.40 22.60 -28.80
CA ALA A 2 -12.27 22.08 -27.74
C ALA A 2 -11.51 21.04 -26.92
N HIS A 3 -11.38 21.27 -25.61
CA HIS A 3 -10.86 20.26 -24.68
C HIS A 3 -11.92 19.16 -24.54
N TYR A 4 -11.64 18.00 -25.15
CA TYR A 4 -12.45 16.81 -24.98
C TYR A 4 -12.19 16.28 -23.57
N SER A 5 -13.10 16.53 -22.63
CA SER A 5 -13.07 15.88 -21.33
C SER A 5 -13.02 14.37 -21.58
N PRO A 6 -12.01 13.64 -21.08
CA PRO A 6 -11.96 12.19 -21.24
C PRO A 6 -13.27 11.64 -20.69
N GLY A 7 -14.07 10.96 -21.52
CA GLY A 7 -15.32 10.37 -21.06
C GLY A 7 -15.07 9.46 -19.86
N ALA A 8 -16.02 9.34 -18.94
CA ALA A 8 -15.88 8.55 -17.73
C ALA A 8 -15.37 7.11 -18.01
N GLY A 9 -15.77 6.50 -19.13
CA GLY A 9 -15.25 5.21 -19.57
C GLY A 9 -13.74 5.21 -19.82
N ARG A 10 -13.18 6.26 -20.43
CA ARG A 10 -11.74 6.39 -20.65
C ARG A 10 -10.98 6.61 -19.34
N ALA A 11 -11.49 7.43 -18.43
CA ALA A 11 -10.88 7.61 -17.11
C ALA A 11 -10.88 6.31 -16.28
N ILE A 12 -11.95 5.52 -16.35
CA ILE A 12 -12.03 4.20 -15.71
C ILE A 12 -11.02 3.24 -16.34
N THR A 13 -10.97 3.15 -17.67
CA THR A 13 -10.00 2.31 -18.38
C THR A 13 -8.56 2.73 -18.08
N ASP A 14 -8.27 4.03 -18.04
CA ASP A 14 -6.95 4.55 -17.72
C ASP A 14 -6.55 4.21 -16.28
N TYR A 15 -7.50 4.26 -15.34
CA TYR A 15 -7.27 3.83 -13.96
C TYR A 15 -6.93 2.33 -13.87
N PHE A 16 -7.73 1.45 -14.50
CA PHE A 16 -7.47 0.01 -14.49
C PHE A 16 -6.17 -0.40 -15.21
N ASN A 17 -5.70 0.41 -16.17
CA ASN A 17 -4.40 0.20 -16.82
C ASN A 17 -3.25 0.93 -16.11
N SER A 18 -3.53 1.70 -15.06
CA SER A 18 -2.51 2.48 -14.37
C SER A 18 -1.66 1.60 -13.44
N PRO A 19 -0.41 2.01 -13.16
CA PRO A 19 0.41 1.38 -12.13
C PRO A 19 -0.26 1.35 -10.76
N ALA A 20 -1.15 2.29 -10.45
CA ALA A 20 -1.86 2.35 -9.17
C ALA A 20 -2.85 1.19 -9.00
N PHE A 21 -3.51 0.73 -10.07
CA PHE A 21 -4.40 -0.44 -10.01
C PHE A 21 -3.62 -1.76 -9.90
N HIS A 22 -2.42 -1.81 -10.46
CA HIS A 22 -1.53 -2.98 -10.37
C HIS A 22 -0.58 -2.94 -9.17
N ALA A 23 -0.69 -1.93 -8.30
CA ALA A 23 0.10 -1.85 -7.09
C ALA A 23 -0.19 -3.07 -6.20
N PRO A 24 0.82 -3.57 -5.45
CA PRO A 24 0.60 -4.67 -4.53
C PRO A 24 -0.50 -4.32 -3.53
N LYS A 25 -1.43 -5.26 -3.35
CA LYS A 25 -2.56 -5.07 -2.44
C LYS A 25 -2.05 -5.00 -1.01
N GLU A 26 -2.71 -4.21 -0.16
CA GLU A 26 -2.32 -3.99 1.24
C GLU A 26 -2.19 -5.30 2.02
N SER A 27 -3.05 -6.28 1.71
CA SER A 27 -3.00 -7.64 2.29
C SER A 27 -1.75 -8.42 1.90
N GLU A 28 -1.23 -8.24 0.69
CA GLU A 28 0.01 -8.88 0.21
C GLU A 28 1.23 -8.26 0.90
N LEU A 29 1.25 -6.94 1.05
CA LEU A 29 2.30 -6.22 1.79
C LEU A 29 2.29 -6.64 3.27
N LEU A 30 1.12 -6.72 3.88
CA LEU A 30 0.98 -7.20 5.26
C LEU A 30 1.47 -8.65 5.41
N ALA A 31 1.08 -9.55 4.50
CA ALA A 31 1.52 -10.94 4.52
C ALA A 31 3.05 -11.06 4.38
N ALA A 32 3.66 -10.25 3.52
CA ALA A 32 5.12 -10.20 3.37
C ALA A 32 5.81 -9.74 4.67
N ILE A 33 5.30 -8.69 5.31
CA ILE A 33 5.82 -8.18 6.60
C ILE A 33 5.69 -9.24 7.70
N LEU A 34 4.51 -9.86 7.83
CA LEU A 34 4.28 -10.90 8.83
C LEU A 34 5.22 -12.09 8.62
N THR A 35 5.40 -12.52 7.37
CA THR A 35 6.33 -13.60 7.01
C THR A 35 7.77 -13.24 7.38
N GLU A 36 8.21 -12.01 7.10
CA GLU A 36 9.54 -11.52 7.47
C GLU A 36 9.74 -11.50 8.99
N LEU A 37 8.74 -11.02 9.74
CA LEU A 37 8.79 -10.98 11.20
C LEU A 37 8.88 -12.39 11.77
N MET A 38 8.04 -13.32 11.31
CA MET A 38 8.06 -14.72 11.71
C MET A 38 9.40 -15.39 11.40
N HIS A 39 9.93 -15.18 10.18
CA HIS A 39 11.22 -15.74 9.77
C HIS A 39 12.37 -15.24 10.66
N ARG A 40 12.30 -13.99 11.12
CA ARG A 40 13.28 -13.39 12.04
C ARG A 40 13.00 -13.67 13.52
N GLY A 41 11.98 -14.47 13.84
CA GLY A 41 11.56 -14.74 15.21
C GLY A 41 11.06 -13.49 15.97
N ARG A 42 10.66 -12.44 15.25
CA ARG A 42 10.10 -11.23 15.85
C ARG A 42 8.59 -11.41 16.07
N PRO A 43 8.06 -10.92 17.20
CA PRO A 43 6.63 -10.99 17.46
C PRO A 43 5.85 -10.07 16.50
N ALA A 44 4.82 -10.62 15.85
CA ALA A 44 3.90 -9.91 14.96
C ALA A 44 2.86 -9.07 15.73
N THR A 45 3.32 -8.24 16.67
CA THR A 45 2.45 -7.30 17.39
C THR A 45 2.19 -6.08 16.52
N SER A 46 1.03 -5.42 16.69
CA SER A 46 0.69 -4.23 15.90
C SER A 46 1.76 -3.14 15.99
N LYS A 47 2.43 -2.97 17.15
CA LYS A 47 3.55 -2.02 17.29
C LYS A 47 4.71 -2.36 16.37
N VAL A 48 5.11 -3.63 16.30
CA VAL A 48 6.24 -4.08 15.46
C VAL A 48 5.88 -4.03 13.98
N ILE A 49 4.64 -4.38 13.63
CA ILE A 49 4.13 -4.28 12.25
C ILE A 49 4.15 -2.82 11.78
N ILE A 50 3.54 -1.89 12.53
CA ILE A 50 3.51 -0.46 12.19
C ILE A 50 4.93 0.11 12.07
N ALA A 51 5.82 -0.21 13.01
CA ALA A 51 7.21 0.24 12.93
C ALA A 51 7.94 -0.29 11.68
N THR A 52 7.63 -1.52 11.26
CA THR A 52 8.20 -2.11 10.04
C THR A 52 7.65 -1.41 8.79
N VAL A 53 6.35 -1.11 8.74
CA VAL A 53 5.74 -0.35 7.63
C VAL A 53 6.36 1.05 7.51
N ILE A 54 6.56 1.76 8.62
CA ILE A 54 7.21 3.09 8.62
C ILE A 54 8.65 2.98 8.10
N ALA A 55 9.42 2.00 8.55
CA ALA A 55 10.78 1.79 8.07
C ALA A 55 10.83 1.47 6.55
N ARG A 56 9.81 0.77 6.02
CA ARG A 56 9.68 0.54 4.57
C ARG A 56 9.39 1.83 3.82
N LEU A 57 8.49 2.68 4.35
CA LEU A 57 8.18 3.98 3.75
C LEU A 57 9.38 4.92 3.66
N GLU A 58 10.29 4.88 4.63
CA GLU A 58 11.50 5.72 4.63
C GLU A 58 12.55 5.28 3.60
N GLY A 59 12.55 4.00 3.20
CA GLY A 59 13.56 3.41 2.32
C GLY A 59 13.08 3.03 0.92
N GLU A 60 11.78 3.04 0.66
CA GLU A 60 11.20 2.66 -0.62
C GLU A 60 11.26 3.82 -1.63
N MET A 61 11.65 3.52 -2.88
CA MET A 61 11.77 4.50 -3.96
C MET A 61 10.71 4.29 -5.05
N ASP A 62 10.11 3.10 -5.11
CA ASP A 62 9.01 2.83 -6.02
C ASP A 62 7.72 3.50 -5.51
N GLU A 63 7.17 4.44 -6.29
CA GLU A 63 5.96 5.20 -5.89
C GLU A 63 4.72 4.32 -5.73
N ALA A 64 4.59 3.23 -6.49
CA ALA A 64 3.45 2.32 -6.33
C ALA A 64 3.57 1.53 -5.02
N MET A 65 4.77 1.07 -4.67
CA MET A 65 5.06 0.45 -3.39
C MET A 65 4.86 1.42 -2.22
N LEU A 66 5.36 2.66 -2.35
CA LEU A 66 5.16 3.72 -1.35
C LEU A 66 3.67 3.96 -1.11
N GLN A 67 2.87 4.05 -2.17
CA GLN A 67 1.43 4.23 -2.01
C GLN A 67 0.77 3.02 -1.33
N GLY A 68 1.18 1.80 -1.66
CA GLY A 68 0.71 0.59 -0.99
C GLY A 68 1.04 0.57 0.50
N TYR A 69 2.27 0.95 0.89
CA TYR A 69 2.65 1.04 2.31
C TYR A 69 1.92 2.18 3.04
N ARG A 70 1.62 3.31 2.37
CA ARG A 70 0.82 4.41 2.95
C ARG A 70 -0.60 3.93 3.25
N ASN A 71 -1.24 3.27 2.29
CA ASN A 71 -2.59 2.72 2.46
C ASN A 71 -2.63 1.69 3.59
N LEU A 72 -1.65 0.77 3.62
CA LEU A 72 -1.52 -0.21 4.69
C LEU A 72 -1.33 0.44 6.06
N LEU A 73 -0.51 1.50 6.13
CA LEU A 73 -0.30 2.24 7.38
C LEU A 73 -1.60 2.88 7.87
N THR A 74 -2.38 3.49 6.98
CA THR A 74 -3.70 4.07 7.32
C THR A 74 -4.63 3.00 7.90
N GLN A 75 -4.78 1.86 7.23
CA GLN A 75 -5.63 0.76 7.72
C GLN A 75 -5.21 0.27 9.11
N LEU A 76 -3.90 0.08 9.33
CA LEU A 76 -3.36 -0.37 10.62
C LEU A 76 -3.56 0.62 11.77
N LEU A 77 -3.73 1.92 11.45
CA LEU A 77 -4.00 2.95 12.44
C LEU A 77 -5.49 3.07 12.71
N GLU A 78 -6.34 2.99 11.69
CA GLU A 78 -7.80 2.99 11.82
C GLU A 78 -8.30 1.78 12.63
N ASP A 79 -7.77 0.57 12.36
CA ASP A 79 -8.08 -0.66 13.12
C ASP A 79 -7.72 -0.59 14.61
N LYS A 80 -6.95 0.42 15.04
CA LYS A 80 -6.59 0.63 16.45
C LYS A 80 -7.47 1.62 17.19
N GLU A 81 -8.27 2.41 16.46
CA GLU A 81 -9.14 3.42 17.05
C GLU A 81 -10.53 2.86 17.44
N ASP A 82 -10.84 1.62 17.03
CA ASP A 82 -11.99 0.80 17.45
C ASP A 82 -11.69 -0.11 18.66
#